data_AF-A0A963GVT0-F1
#
_entry.id   AF-A0A963GVT0-F1
#
_cell.length_a   1.000
_cell.length_b   1.000
_cell.length_c   1.000
_cell.angle_alpha   90.00
_cell.angle_beta   90.00
_cell.angle_gamma   90.00
#
_symmetry.space_group_name_H-M   'P 1'
#
loop_
_entity.id
_entity.type
_entity.pdbx_description
1 polymer ?
#
loop_
_entity_poly.entity_id
_entity_poly.type
_entity_poly.pdbx_seq_one_letter_code
_entity_poly.pdbx_strand_id
1 'polypeptide(L)'
;MKKIFFALLVVSLCAANNVNSAGDLEARVAALEALLAGASRVGDTLVLEGMNLQIVNGLGATDGDQGSGPQVNGLGNLIVGYDEGFAYNDKSGSHNLVVGPLHSYSSYGGIVGGRHNTVSGIYATVIGGVSNRASGGNSSVSGGSYNTASGVNSSVSGGNVNTASGTEASVSGGHGSDASGAWSSISGGLDSIASGLFSSISSGTSNIASGFGSHISGGAGNIISGNTSSILGGVSNEVSHNYSVVLGGNGNVSTADFSIDP
;
A
#
# COMPACT_ATOMS: atom_id res chain seq x y z
N MET A 1 -76.46 18.52 -15.21
CA MET A 1 -75.19 18.01 -15.79
C MET A 1 -73.93 18.26 -14.94
N LYS A 2 -73.92 19.13 -13.92
CA LYS A 2 -72.71 19.39 -13.09
C LYS A 2 -72.51 18.49 -11.84
N LYS A 3 -73.46 17.61 -11.51
CA LYS A 3 -73.35 16.71 -10.32
C LYS A 3 -72.81 15.30 -10.62
N ILE A 4 -72.78 14.87 -11.89
CA ILE A 4 -72.25 13.56 -12.30
C ILE A 4 -70.74 13.58 -12.53
N PHE A 5 -70.18 14.75 -12.87
CA PHE A 5 -68.73 14.90 -13.09
C PHE A 5 -67.91 14.87 -11.80
N PHE A 6 -68.51 15.17 -10.63
CA PHE A 6 -67.81 15.16 -9.35
C PHE A 6 -67.72 13.74 -8.76
N ALA A 7 -68.70 12.87 -9.04
CA ALA A 7 -68.67 11.47 -8.58
C ALA A 7 -67.64 10.63 -9.35
N LEU A 8 -67.45 10.89 -10.66
CA LEU A 8 -66.47 10.15 -11.46
C LEU A 8 -65.02 10.60 -11.18
N LEU A 9 -64.81 11.85 -10.76
CA LEU A 9 -63.49 12.34 -10.37
C LEU A 9 -63.04 11.79 -9.01
N VAL A 10 -63.97 11.59 -8.06
CA VAL A 10 -63.65 11.03 -6.73
C VAL A 10 -63.41 9.51 -6.78
N VAL A 11 -64.08 8.77 -7.67
CA VAL A 11 -63.80 7.34 -7.87
C VAL A 11 -62.49 7.12 -8.63
N SER A 12 -62.13 8.01 -9.56
CA SER A 12 -60.87 7.92 -10.32
C SER A 12 -59.64 8.35 -9.49
N LEU A 13 -59.79 9.28 -8.53
CA LEU A 13 -58.69 9.65 -7.61
C LEU A 13 -58.45 8.65 -6.46
N CYS A 14 -59.43 7.80 -6.15
CA CYS A 14 -59.25 6.72 -5.16
C CYS A 14 -58.44 5.54 -5.73
N ALA A 15 -58.49 5.32 -7.05
CA ALA A 15 -57.74 4.25 -7.73
C ALA A 15 -56.28 4.63 -8.07
N ALA A 16 -55.91 5.91 -7.96
CA ALA A 16 -54.57 6.41 -8.30
C ALA A 16 -53.66 6.65 -7.09
N ASN A 17 -54.13 6.39 -5.87
CA ASN A 17 -53.46 6.75 -4.62
C ASN A 17 -53.16 5.56 -3.69
N ASN A 18 -52.72 4.43 -4.22
CA ASN A 18 -52.08 3.41 -3.38
C ASN A 18 -50.93 2.74 -4.11
N VAL A 19 -49.76 3.38 -4.04
CA VAL A 19 -48.46 2.71 -4.15
C VAL A 19 -48.09 2.01 -2.81
N ASN A 20 -49.09 1.80 -1.94
CA ASN A 20 -48.98 1.31 -0.57
C ASN A 20 -50.13 0.32 -0.27
N SER A 21 -50.49 -0.56 -1.22
CA SER A 21 -51.39 -1.66 -0.87
C SER A 21 -50.61 -2.70 -0.05
N ALA A 22 -51.30 -3.43 0.84
CA ALA A 22 -50.67 -4.52 1.59
C ALA A 22 -50.01 -5.56 0.65
N GLY A 23 -50.60 -5.79 -0.54
CA GLY A 23 -50.04 -6.68 -1.55
C GLY A 23 -48.72 -6.18 -2.16
N ASP A 24 -48.54 -4.86 -2.34
CA ASP A 24 -47.26 -4.31 -2.82
C ASP A 24 -46.15 -4.49 -1.79
N LEU A 25 -46.50 -4.35 -0.50
CA LEU A 25 -45.56 -4.58 0.59
C LEU A 25 -45.18 -6.06 0.71
N GLU A 26 -46.15 -6.98 0.61
CA GLU A 26 -45.92 -8.42 0.60
C GLU A 26 -44.98 -8.84 -0.53
N ALA A 27 -45.18 -8.31 -1.75
CA ALA A 27 -44.31 -8.57 -2.89
C ALA A 27 -42.88 -8.06 -2.65
N ARG A 28 -42.72 -6.87 -2.05
CA ARG A 28 -41.41 -6.30 -1.70
C ARG A 28 -40.69 -7.10 -0.61
N VAL A 29 -41.41 -7.63 0.37
CA VAL A 29 -40.84 -8.49 1.43
C VAL A 29 -40.37 -9.81 0.84
N ALA A 30 -41.20 -10.48 0.04
CA ALA A 30 -40.83 -11.75 -0.60
C ALA A 30 -39.58 -11.59 -1.51
N ALA A 31 -39.47 -10.47 -2.23
CA ALA A 31 -38.28 -10.17 -3.03
C ALA A 31 -37.02 -10.00 -2.17
N LEU A 32 -37.12 -9.34 -1.01
CA LEU A 32 -36.00 -9.17 -0.09
C LEU A 32 -35.58 -10.49 0.57
N GLU A 33 -36.55 -11.31 0.97
CA GLU A 33 -36.31 -12.66 1.52
C GLU A 33 -35.59 -13.54 0.50
N ALA A 34 -35.97 -13.46 -0.78
CA ALA A 34 -35.28 -14.18 -1.85
C ALA A 34 -33.83 -13.71 -2.05
N LEU A 35 -33.58 -12.39 -2.01
CA LEU A 35 -32.22 -11.84 -2.11
C LEU A 35 -31.34 -12.20 -0.91
N LEU A 36 -31.93 -12.36 0.28
CA LEU A 36 -31.23 -12.66 1.54
C LEU A 36 -31.31 -14.15 1.93
N ALA A 37 -31.73 -15.05 1.03
CA ALA A 37 -32.03 -16.44 1.37
C ALA A 37 -30.85 -17.23 1.99
N GLY A 38 -29.60 -16.81 1.79
CA GLY A 38 -28.40 -17.37 2.44
C GLY A 38 -27.74 -16.46 3.49
N ALA A 39 -28.39 -15.36 3.88
CA ALA A 39 -27.92 -14.49 4.96
C ALA A 39 -28.62 -14.85 6.28
N SER A 40 -27.85 -15.21 7.30
CA SER A 40 -28.36 -15.52 8.64
C SER A 40 -27.53 -14.82 9.71
N ARG A 41 -28.07 -14.64 10.93
CA ARG A 41 -27.32 -14.11 12.07
C ARG A 41 -27.17 -15.17 13.15
N VAL A 42 -25.94 -15.46 13.54
CA VAL A 42 -25.60 -16.38 14.63
C VAL A 42 -24.96 -15.58 15.77
N GLY A 43 -25.71 -15.36 16.85
CA GLY A 43 -25.29 -14.43 17.92
C GLY A 43 -25.09 -13.02 17.36
N ASP A 44 -23.87 -12.51 17.43
CA ASP A 44 -23.49 -11.18 16.90
C ASP A 44 -22.78 -11.23 15.54
N THR A 45 -22.82 -12.38 14.85
CA THR A 45 -22.16 -12.57 13.54
C THR A 45 -23.19 -12.72 12.43
N LEU A 46 -23.09 -11.88 11.39
CA LEU A 46 -23.77 -12.10 10.11
C LEU A 46 -23.01 -13.17 9.33
N VAL A 47 -23.70 -14.22 8.90
CA VAL A 47 -23.18 -15.34 8.13
C VAL A 47 -23.83 -15.31 6.75
N LEU A 48 -23.00 -15.42 5.72
CA LEU A 48 -23.41 -15.50 4.32
C LEU A 48 -23.07 -16.91 3.81
N GLU A 49 -24.07 -17.78 3.73
CA GLU A 49 -23.91 -19.18 3.29
C GLU A 49 -24.34 -19.33 1.82
N GLY A 50 -23.52 -20.01 1.03
CA GLY A 50 -23.78 -20.21 -0.40
C GLY A 50 -23.71 -18.93 -1.25
N MET A 51 -23.11 -17.85 -0.74
CA MET A 51 -22.98 -16.57 -1.46
C MET A 51 -21.65 -15.84 -1.16
N ASN A 52 -21.27 -14.92 -2.04
CA ASN A 52 -20.11 -14.03 -1.89
C ASN A 52 -20.55 -12.61 -1.54
N LEU A 53 -19.73 -11.86 -0.81
CA LEU A 53 -19.88 -10.41 -0.66
C LEU A 53 -19.05 -9.69 -1.73
N GLN A 54 -19.71 -8.91 -2.59
CA GLN A 54 -19.06 -8.05 -3.57
C GLN A 54 -19.44 -6.60 -3.30
N ILE A 55 -18.44 -5.74 -3.11
CA ILE A 55 -18.62 -4.30 -2.91
C ILE A 55 -18.03 -3.60 -4.13
N VAL A 56 -18.85 -2.86 -4.88
CA VAL A 56 -18.43 -2.18 -6.10
C VAL A 56 -18.60 -0.67 -5.95
N ASN A 57 -17.72 0.10 -6.57
CA ASN A 57 -17.76 1.56 -6.52
C ASN A 57 -18.73 2.19 -7.53
N GLY A 58 -19.35 1.38 -8.40
CA GLY A 58 -20.33 1.82 -9.40
C GLY A 58 -19.75 2.37 -10.71
N LEU A 59 -18.43 2.36 -10.91
CA LEU A 59 -17.77 2.88 -12.12
C LEU A 59 -17.61 1.83 -13.23
N GLY A 60 -18.06 0.59 -13.02
CA GLY A 60 -18.00 -0.47 -14.05
C GLY A 60 -16.64 -1.14 -14.25
N ALA A 61 -15.58 -0.67 -13.60
CA ALA A 61 -14.25 -1.29 -13.59
C ALA A 61 -13.54 -1.08 -12.22
N THR A 62 -12.59 -1.95 -11.87
CA THR A 62 -11.86 -1.88 -10.58
C THR A 62 -11.02 -0.60 -10.46
N ASP A 63 -10.41 -0.19 -11.56
CA ASP A 63 -9.65 1.06 -11.68
C ASP A 63 -10.55 2.26 -12.07
N GLY A 64 -11.84 2.01 -12.28
CA GLY A 64 -12.83 2.99 -12.72
C GLY A 64 -12.57 3.61 -14.09
N ASP A 65 -11.67 3.04 -14.91
CA ASP A 65 -11.36 3.62 -16.21
C ASP A 65 -12.52 3.42 -17.18
N GLN A 66 -12.99 4.53 -17.76
CA GLN A 66 -14.03 4.58 -18.79
C GLN A 66 -13.49 5.17 -20.11
N GLY A 67 -12.18 5.06 -20.36
CA GLY A 67 -11.49 5.58 -21.53
C GLY A 67 -10.74 6.90 -21.31
N SER A 68 -10.53 7.31 -20.05
CA SER A 68 -9.84 8.57 -19.70
C SER A 68 -8.75 8.38 -18.64
N GLY A 69 -8.39 7.13 -18.35
CA GLY A 69 -7.48 6.76 -17.29
C GLY A 69 -8.21 6.40 -15.98
N PRO A 70 -7.48 5.87 -14.98
CA PRO A 70 -8.09 5.41 -13.74
C PRO A 70 -8.83 6.50 -12.97
N GLN A 71 -9.99 6.14 -12.42
CA GLN A 71 -10.87 7.00 -11.63
C GLN A 71 -11.30 6.30 -10.34
N VAL A 72 -11.24 7.03 -9.23
CA VAL A 72 -11.69 6.57 -7.91
C VAL A 72 -12.67 7.57 -7.32
N ASN A 73 -13.66 7.08 -6.56
CA ASN A 73 -14.75 7.90 -6.01
C ASN A 73 -15.00 7.67 -4.51
N GLY A 74 -14.04 7.05 -3.80
CA GLY A 74 -14.16 6.75 -2.37
C GLY A 74 -15.07 5.56 -2.02
N LEU A 75 -15.74 4.94 -2.99
CA LEU A 75 -16.69 3.84 -2.77
C LEU A 75 -16.06 2.47 -3.08
N GLY A 76 -16.80 1.40 -2.75
CA GLY A 76 -16.31 0.03 -3.00
C GLY A 76 -15.32 -0.51 -1.96
N ASN A 77 -15.07 0.22 -0.87
CA ASN A 77 -14.13 -0.18 0.19
C ASN A 77 -14.82 -1.08 1.23
N LEU A 78 -14.09 -2.06 1.78
CA LEU A 78 -14.48 -2.79 2.99
C LEU A 78 -13.79 -2.16 4.20
N ILE A 79 -14.58 -1.60 5.12
CA ILE A 79 -14.08 -0.89 6.30
C ILE A 79 -14.33 -1.74 7.56
N VAL A 80 -13.27 -2.00 8.33
CA VAL A 80 -13.32 -2.66 9.64
C VAL A 80 -12.91 -1.65 10.71
N GLY A 81 -13.87 -1.24 11.53
CA GLY A 81 -13.73 -0.13 12.49
C GLY A 81 -14.47 1.13 12.01
N TYR A 82 -14.17 2.28 12.61
CA TYR A 82 -14.82 3.55 12.25
C TYR A 82 -14.12 4.29 11.10
N ASP A 83 -12.92 3.86 10.71
CA ASP A 83 -12.08 4.58 9.75
C ASP A 83 -12.03 6.08 10.07
N GLU A 84 -11.62 6.40 11.30
CA GLU A 84 -11.53 7.78 11.76
C GLU A 84 -10.61 8.58 10.84
N GLY A 85 -10.88 9.87 10.66
CA GLY A 85 -10.05 10.78 9.89
C GLY A 85 -9.51 11.92 10.73
N PHE A 86 -8.57 12.67 10.15
CA PHE A 86 -8.25 14.03 10.56
C PHE A 86 -8.38 14.95 9.33
N ALA A 87 -8.17 16.27 9.51
CA ALA A 87 -8.52 17.29 8.52
C ALA A 87 -7.87 17.14 7.12
N TYR A 88 -6.87 16.26 6.95
CA TYR A 88 -6.06 16.15 5.75
C TYR A 88 -5.91 14.71 5.20
N ASN A 89 -6.77 13.77 5.61
CA ASN A 89 -6.75 12.42 5.06
C ASN A 89 -7.36 12.41 3.66
N ASP A 90 -6.64 11.86 2.69
CA ASP A 90 -7.21 11.55 1.37
C ASP A 90 -7.81 10.14 1.40
N LYS A 91 -9.13 10.06 1.30
CA LYS A 91 -9.91 8.81 1.28
C LYS A 91 -10.66 8.62 -0.04
N SER A 92 -10.16 9.23 -1.12
CA SER A 92 -10.75 9.15 -2.46
C SER A 92 -10.62 7.76 -3.09
N GLY A 93 -9.77 6.88 -2.54
CA GLY A 93 -9.51 5.55 -3.06
C GLY A 93 -10.75 4.63 -3.05
N SER A 94 -10.79 3.70 -4.00
CA SER A 94 -11.89 2.74 -4.17
C SER A 94 -11.38 1.31 -4.07
N HIS A 95 -12.24 0.35 -3.74
CA HIS A 95 -11.88 -1.09 -3.74
C HIS A 95 -10.68 -1.44 -2.83
N ASN A 96 -10.62 -0.84 -1.63
CA ASN A 96 -9.60 -1.13 -0.62
C ASN A 96 -10.18 -1.90 0.58
N LEU A 97 -9.32 -2.63 1.29
CA LEU A 97 -9.59 -3.12 2.65
C LEU A 97 -8.95 -2.16 3.66
N VAL A 98 -9.78 -1.60 4.56
CA VAL A 98 -9.36 -0.57 5.53
C VAL A 98 -9.60 -1.10 6.95
N VAL A 99 -8.56 -1.14 7.78
CA VAL A 99 -8.62 -1.67 9.15
C VAL A 99 -7.95 -0.72 10.14
N GLY A 100 -8.75 0.05 10.87
CA GLY A 100 -8.26 0.98 11.89
C GLY A 100 -8.35 2.46 11.49
N PRO A 101 -7.79 3.36 12.32
CA PRO A 101 -8.04 4.79 12.21
C PRO A 101 -6.95 5.57 11.45
N LEU A 102 -7.34 6.75 10.98
CA LEU A 102 -6.48 7.82 10.46
C LEU A 102 -5.73 7.46 9.16
N HIS A 103 -6.24 6.51 8.38
CA HIS A 103 -5.63 6.13 7.11
C HIS A 103 -5.87 7.16 6.00
N SER A 104 -4.94 7.22 5.06
CA SER A 104 -5.14 7.86 3.74
C SER A 104 -5.01 6.77 2.68
N TYR A 105 -6.02 6.62 1.84
CA TYR A 105 -6.04 5.69 0.73
C TYR A 105 -6.65 6.39 -0.49
N SER A 106 -5.83 6.63 -1.50
CA SER A 106 -6.18 7.49 -2.65
C SER A 106 -6.12 6.76 -4.00
N SER A 107 -6.04 5.44 -3.97
CA SER A 107 -5.97 4.57 -5.15
C SER A 107 -6.88 3.35 -4.98
N TYR A 108 -6.60 2.25 -5.69
CA TYR A 108 -7.43 1.06 -5.68
C TYR A 108 -6.64 -0.25 -5.53
N GLY A 109 -7.35 -1.29 -5.07
CA GLY A 109 -6.80 -2.63 -4.88
C GLY A 109 -5.79 -2.72 -3.73
N GLY A 110 -5.85 -1.77 -2.78
CA GLY A 110 -4.94 -1.71 -1.65
C GLY A 110 -5.48 -2.36 -0.38
N ILE A 111 -4.57 -2.63 0.55
CA ILE A 111 -4.86 -3.01 1.94
C ILE A 111 -4.18 -2.00 2.83
N VAL A 112 -4.92 -1.43 3.78
CA VAL A 112 -4.39 -0.52 4.77
C VAL A 112 -4.89 -0.89 6.16
N GLY A 113 -3.97 -1.28 7.05
CA GLY A 113 -4.26 -1.60 8.44
C GLY A 113 -3.40 -0.80 9.41
N GLY A 114 -3.74 -0.77 10.70
CA GLY A 114 -2.94 -0.15 11.76
C GLY A 114 -3.42 1.25 12.13
N ARG A 115 -2.52 2.24 12.23
CA ARG A 115 -2.89 3.63 12.55
C ARG A 115 -2.11 4.61 11.68
N HIS A 116 -2.80 5.58 11.10
CA HIS A 116 -2.16 6.70 10.42
C HIS A 116 -1.28 6.30 9.23
N ASN A 117 -1.67 5.26 8.49
CA ASN A 117 -0.92 4.78 7.32
C ASN A 117 -1.46 5.34 6.00
N THR A 118 -0.59 5.47 5.01
CA THR A 118 -0.92 6.01 3.68
C THR A 118 -0.69 4.96 2.59
N VAL A 119 -1.71 4.67 1.78
CA VAL A 119 -1.65 3.81 0.59
C VAL A 119 -2.12 4.62 -0.62
N SER A 120 -1.18 5.04 -1.47
CA SER A 120 -1.50 5.92 -2.62
C SER A 120 -1.07 5.34 -3.97
N GLY A 121 -0.36 4.21 -3.99
CA GLY A 121 -0.01 3.49 -5.21
C GLY A 121 -1.10 2.50 -5.62
N ILE A 122 -1.19 2.19 -6.91
CA ILE A 122 -2.05 1.11 -7.40
C ILE A 122 -1.60 -0.22 -6.78
N TYR A 123 -2.55 -1.02 -6.28
CA TYR A 123 -2.25 -2.32 -5.65
C TYR A 123 -1.27 -2.25 -4.48
N ALA A 124 -1.05 -1.06 -3.90
CA ALA A 124 -0.09 -0.88 -2.82
C ALA A 124 -0.67 -1.37 -1.48
N THR A 125 0.20 -1.81 -0.58
CA THR A 125 -0.25 -2.40 0.69
C THR A 125 0.54 -1.86 1.88
N VAL A 126 -0.18 -1.57 2.96
CA VAL A 126 0.37 -1.39 4.30
C VAL A 126 -0.43 -2.29 5.25
N ILE A 127 0.15 -3.41 5.66
CA ILE A 127 -0.59 -4.40 6.46
C ILE A 127 -0.87 -3.89 7.88
N GLY A 128 0.06 -3.12 8.46
CA GLY A 128 -0.08 -2.61 9.83
C GLY A 128 0.96 -1.56 10.21
N GLY A 129 1.10 -1.34 11.51
CA GLY A 129 2.05 -0.37 12.07
C GLY A 129 1.52 1.06 12.10
N VAL A 130 2.44 2.02 12.23
CA VAL A 130 2.11 3.44 12.44
C VAL A 130 2.84 4.34 11.46
N SER A 131 2.12 5.21 10.77
CA SER A 131 2.73 6.25 9.91
C SER A 131 3.62 5.70 8.79
N ASN A 132 3.28 4.53 8.28
CA ASN A 132 3.90 3.94 7.10
C ASN A 132 3.25 4.44 5.81
N ARG A 133 4.01 4.50 4.72
CA ARG A 133 3.58 4.96 3.40
C ARG A 133 3.97 3.97 2.31
N ALA A 134 2.99 3.48 1.56
CA ALA A 134 3.19 2.74 0.31
C ALA A 134 2.60 3.57 -0.85
N SER A 135 3.46 4.19 -1.65
CA SER A 135 3.05 5.12 -2.72
C SER A 135 3.47 4.73 -4.12
N GLY A 136 4.37 3.76 -4.27
CA GLY A 136 4.69 3.19 -5.60
C GLY A 136 3.63 2.19 -6.04
N GLY A 137 3.44 2.02 -7.36
CA GLY A 137 2.62 0.91 -7.88
C GLY A 137 3.17 -0.43 -7.40
N ASN A 138 2.30 -1.31 -6.90
CA ASN A 138 2.64 -2.62 -6.34
C ASN A 138 3.62 -2.54 -5.14
N SER A 139 3.78 -1.38 -4.51
CA SER A 139 4.66 -1.23 -3.35
C SER A 139 4.04 -1.84 -2.08
N SER A 140 4.89 -2.26 -1.15
CA SER A 140 4.42 -2.86 0.10
C SER A 140 5.20 -2.42 1.32
N VAL A 141 4.49 -2.21 2.43
CA VAL A 141 5.07 -2.10 3.76
C VAL A 141 4.37 -3.09 4.70
N SER A 142 5.10 -4.07 5.23
CA SER A 142 4.45 -5.09 6.09
C SER A 142 4.12 -4.56 7.48
N GLY A 143 4.86 -3.57 8.00
CA GLY A 143 4.59 -2.99 9.31
C GLY A 143 5.68 -2.02 9.80
N GLY A 144 5.84 -1.90 11.11
CA GLY A 144 6.80 -1.01 11.73
C GLY A 144 6.30 0.43 11.87
N SER A 145 7.20 1.41 11.87
CA SER A 145 6.81 2.82 12.01
C SER A 145 7.61 3.75 11.11
N TYR A 146 6.93 4.69 10.46
CA TYR A 146 7.56 5.70 9.59
C TYR A 146 8.31 5.13 8.38
N ASN A 147 7.92 3.94 7.90
CA ASN A 147 8.53 3.33 6.73
C ASN A 147 7.90 3.84 5.43
N THR A 148 8.69 4.00 4.38
CA THR A 148 8.24 4.47 3.06
C THR A 148 8.67 3.52 1.94
N ALA A 149 7.71 2.94 1.22
CA ALA A 149 7.93 2.23 -0.04
C ALA A 149 7.34 3.08 -1.18
N SER A 150 8.17 3.83 -1.90
CA SER A 150 7.73 4.81 -2.91
C SER A 150 8.11 4.44 -4.34
N GLY A 151 9.06 3.52 -4.54
CA GLY A 151 9.39 2.98 -5.85
C GLY A 151 8.35 1.99 -6.36
N VAL A 152 8.24 1.83 -7.69
CA VAL A 152 7.41 0.76 -8.29
C VAL A 152 7.97 -0.60 -7.88
N ASN A 153 7.10 -1.53 -7.47
CA ASN A 153 7.48 -2.86 -6.94
C ASN A 153 8.42 -2.81 -5.71
N SER A 154 8.55 -1.66 -5.03
CA SER A 154 9.42 -1.53 -3.86
C SER A 154 8.80 -2.18 -2.62
N SER A 155 9.64 -2.58 -1.67
CA SER A 155 9.17 -3.19 -0.43
C SER A 155 9.95 -2.75 0.81
N VAL A 156 9.23 -2.59 1.92
CA VAL A 156 9.82 -2.46 3.25
C VAL A 156 9.16 -3.47 4.20
N SER A 157 9.90 -4.48 4.65
CA SER A 157 9.30 -5.53 5.49
C SER A 157 9.04 -5.08 6.93
N GLY A 158 9.68 -4.00 7.41
CA GLY A 158 9.43 -3.44 8.73
C GLY A 158 10.53 -2.50 9.22
N GLY A 159 10.66 -2.38 10.54
CA GLY A 159 11.62 -1.49 11.20
C GLY A 159 11.11 -0.06 11.39
N ASN A 160 12.02 0.90 11.47
CA ASN A 160 11.70 2.29 11.73
C ASN A 160 12.41 3.26 10.78
N VAL A 161 11.68 4.19 10.16
CA VAL A 161 12.26 5.23 9.29
C VAL A 161 13.04 4.64 8.09
N ASN A 162 12.61 3.48 7.57
CA ASN A 162 13.23 2.88 6.39
C ASN A 162 12.57 3.38 5.10
N THR A 163 13.36 3.61 4.05
CA THR A 163 12.89 4.07 2.74
C THR A 163 13.36 3.12 1.64
N ALA A 164 12.43 2.65 0.82
CA ALA A 164 12.70 1.98 -0.45
C ALA A 164 12.07 2.81 -1.58
N SER A 165 12.89 3.62 -2.24
CA SER A 165 12.43 4.61 -3.24
C SER A 165 12.81 4.28 -4.67
N GLY A 166 13.78 3.38 -4.88
CA GLY A 166 14.11 2.85 -6.20
C GLY A 166 13.08 1.83 -6.71
N THR A 167 12.97 1.71 -8.03
CA THR A 167 12.18 0.63 -8.66
C THR A 167 12.73 -0.73 -8.23
N GLU A 168 11.87 -1.63 -7.76
CA GLU A 168 12.23 -2.95 -7.22
C GLU A 168 13.23 -2.88 -6.05
N ALA A 169 13.36 -1.73 -5.39
CA ALA A 169 14.20 -1.59 -4.21
C ALA A 169 13.57 -2.29 -2.99
N SER A 170 14.41 -2.80 -2.09
CA SER A 170 13.93 -3.48 -0.88
C SER A 170 14.72 -3.09 0.37
N VAL A 171 14.00 -2.92 1.47
CA VAL A 171 14.58 -2.84 2.82
C VAL A 171 13.91 -3.88 3.71
N SER A 172 14.67 -4.87 4.18
CA SER A 172 14.10 -5.97 4.98
C SER A 172 13.84 -5.57 6.45
N GLY A 173 14.46 -4.49 6.94
CA GLY A 173 14.26 -3.99 8.31
C GLY A 173 15.36 -3.01 8.73
N GLY A 174 15.49 -2.78 10.03
CA GLY A 174 16.49 -1.88 10.60
C GLY A 174 15.92 -0.50 10.96
N HIS A 175 16.82 0.47 11.11
CA HIS A 175 16.49 1.86 11.41
C HIS A 175 17.16 2.79 10.41
N GLY A 176 16.41 3.72 9.81
CA GLY A 176 16.98 4.80 9.00
C GLY A 176 17.66 4.39 7.70
N SER A 177 17.35 3.22 7.14
CA SER A 177 17.97 2.75 5.89
C SER A 177 17.29 3.33 4.65
N ASP A 178 18.05 3.65 3.59
CA ASP A 178 17.55 4.19 2.32
C ASP A 178 18.07 3.39 1.11
N ALA A 179 17.18 2.61 0.50
CA ALA A 179 17.40 1.91 -0.76
C ALA A 179 16.78 2.73 -1.91
N SER A 180 17.57 3.60 -2.54
CA SER A 180 17.13 4.54 -3.57
C SER A 180 17.56 4.17 -4.99
N GLY A 181 18.54 3.27 -5.15
CA GLY A 181 18.91 2.72 -6.45
C GLY A 181 17.85 1.74 -6.96
N ALA A 182 17.60 1.67 -8.28
CA ALA A 182 16.76 0.60 -8.80
C ALA A 182 17.44 -0.77 -8.64
N TRP A 183 16.65 -1.78 -8.27
CA TRP A 183 17.11 -3.10 -7.82
C TRP A 183 18.07 -3.08 -6.63
N SER A 184 18.09 -1.99 -5.85
CA SER A 184 18.92 -1.92 -4.65
C SER A 184 18.31 -2.71 -3.49
N SER A 185 19.14 -3.17 -2.56
CA SER A 185 18.66 -3.88 -1.38
C SER A 185 19.46 -3.55 -0.12
N ILE A 186 18.74 -3.41 0.99
CA ILE A 186 19.33 -3.34 2.32
C ILE A 186 18.67 -4.41 3.19
N SER A 187 19.42 -5.41 3.64
CA SER A 187 18.85 -6.50 4.45
C SER A 187 18.63 -6.10 5.92
N GLY A 188 19.28 -5.02 6.39
CA GLY A 188 19.05 -4.44 7.71
C GLY A 188 20.20 -3.53 8.15
N GLY A 189 20.17 -3.13 9.42
CA GLY A 189 21.20 -2.27 10.02
C GLY A 189 20.68 -0.91 10.45
N LEU A 190 21.61 0.03 10.61
CA LEU A 190 21.37 1.40 11.04
C LEU A 190 21.91 2.38 10.00
N ASP A 191 21.08 3.32 9.56
CA ASP A 191 21.46 4.50 8.78
C ASP A 191 22.31 4.21 7.53
N SER A 192 22.00 3.15 6.78
CA SER A 192 22.74 2.74 5.59
C SER A 192 22.04 3.16 4.29
N ILE A 193 22.81 3.42 3.23
CA ILE A 193 22.30 3.98 1.96
C ILE A 193 22.78 3.13 0.79
N ALA A 194 21.84 2.53 0.05
CA ALA A 194 22.09 1.81 -1.19
C ALA A 194 21.47 2.59 -2.37
N SER A 195 22.26 3.47 -2.99
CA SER A 195 21.80 4.39 -4.03
C SER A 195 22.26 4.01 -5.43
N GLY A 196 23.23 3.11 -5.56
CA GLY A 196 23.67 2.59 -6.85
C GLY A 196 22.66 1.61 -7.47
N LEU A 197 22.60 1.54 -8.79
CA LEU A 197 21.83 0.51 -9.49
C LEU A 197 22.35 -0.87 -9.12
N PHE A 198 21.47 -1.82 -8.75
CA PHE A 198 21.87 -3.15 -8.25
C PHE A 198 22.78 -3.12 -7.01
N SER A 199 22.89 -1.99 -6.29
CA SER A 199 23.70 -1.92 -5.09
C SER A 199 23.07 -2.71 -3.93
N SER A 200 23.90 -3.23 -3.04
CA SER A 200 23.40 -3.99 -1.89
C SER A 200 24.22 -3.78 -0.62
N ILE A 201 23.52 -3.73 0.51
CA ILE A 201 24.12 -3.69 1.84
C ILE A 201 23.46 -4.76 2.70
N SER A 202 24.23 -5.73 3.19
CA SER A 202 23.65 -6.82 3.98
C SER A 202 23.35 -6.39 5.43
N SER A 203 24.22 -5.61 6.07
CA SER A 203 24.00 -5.13 7.43
C SER A 203 24.96 -3.99 7.81
N GLY A 204 24.98 -3.62 9.09
CA GLY A 204 25.96 -2.73 9.68
C GLY A 204 25.40 -1.34 10.01
N THR A 205 26.30 -0.36 10.09
CA THR A 205 25.95 1.00 10.50
C THR A 205 26.59 2.01 9.57
N SER A 206 25.80 2.95 9.05
CA SER A 206 26.32 4.08 8.25
C SER A 206 27.12 3.65 7.02
N ASN A 207 26.74 2.55 6.37
CA ASN A 207 27.38 2.08 5.13
C ASN A 207 26.73 2.75 3.91
N ILE A 208 27.51 3.09 2.89
CA ILE A 208 27.04 3.78 1.68
C ILE A 208 27.53 3.02 0.44
N ALA A 209 26.60 2.47 -0.34
CA ALA A 209 26.86 1.78 -1.61
C ALA A 209 26.21 2.57 -2.76
N SER A 210 26.99 3.40 -3.45
CA SER A 210 26.50 4.29 -4.52
C SER A 210 26.97 3.89 -5.93
N GLY A 211 28.00 3.04 -6.04
CA GLY A 211 28.44 2.49 -7.33
C GLY A 211 27.44 1.49 -7.93
N PHE A 212 27.39 1.39 -9.26
CA PHE A 212 26.62 0.33 -9.95
C PHE A 212 27.09 -1.05 -9.48
N GLY A 213 26.18 -1.93 -9.06
CA GLY A 213 26.50 -3.28 -8.61
C GLY A 213 27.43 -3.35 -7.40
N SER A 214 27.54 -2.26 -6.63
CA SER A 214 28.38 -2.22 -5.42
C SER A 214 27.79 -3.05 -4.29
N HIS A 215 28.64 -3.66 -3.48
CA HIS A 215 28.21 -4.53 -2.37
C HIS A 215 28.98 -4.28 -1.08
N ILE A 216 28.27 -4.07 0.03
CA ILE A 216 28.85 -4.03 1.38
C ILE A 216 28.24 -5.16 2.21
N SER A 217 29.07 -6.12 2.64
CA SER A 217 28.57 -7.24 3.44
C SER A 217 28.28 -6.86 4.90
N GLY A 218 28.90 -5.80 5.42
CA GLY A 218 28.66 -5.32 6.78
C GLY A 218 29.68 -4.28 7.25
N GLY A 219 29.78 -4.12 8.57
CA GLY A 219 30.72 -3.19 9.20
C GLY A 219 30.13 -1.80 9.45
N ALA A 220 31.00 -0.82 9.66
CA ALA A 220 30.58 0.53 10.05
C ALA A 220 31.28 1.61 9.22
N GLY A 221 30.51 2.52 8.62
CA GLY A 221 31.06 3.69 7.91
C GLY A 221 31.79 3.34 6.62
N ASN A 222 31.49 2.21 5.97
CA ASN A 222 32.12 1.81 4.72
C ASN A 222 31.45 2.50 3.53
N ILE A 223 32.24 2.95 2.54
CA ILE A 223 31.76 3.72 1.38
C ILE A 223 32.26 3.08 0.08
N ILE A 224 31.35 2.80 -0.86
CA ILE A 224 31.69 2.37 -2.21
C ILE A 224 31.03 3.31 -3.22
N SER A 225 31.86 4.03 -3.99
CA SER A 225 31.43 4.79 -5.18
C SER A 225 31.91 4.16 -6.49
N GLY A 226 32.90 3.25 -6.45
CA GLY A 226 33.35 2.47 -7.60
C GLY A 226 32.32 1.45 -8.08
N ASN A 227 32.21 1.27 -9.40
CA ASN A 227 31.29 0.28 -9.97
C ASN A 227 31.81 -1.14 -9.76
N THR A 228 30.89 -2.09 -9.63
CA THR A 228 31.13 -3.53 -9.50
C THR A 228 32.19 -3.83 -8.44
N SER A 229 32.11 -3.12 -7.31
CA SER A 229 33.12 -3.12 -6.25
C SER A 229 32.53 -3.63 -4.93
N SER A 230 33.38 -4.09 -4.02
CA SER A 230 32.91 -4.72 -2.78
C SER A 230 33.75 -4.37 -1.55
N ILE A 231 33.08 -4.26 -0.41
CA ILE A 231 33.70 -4.21 0.92
C ILE A 231 33.09 -5.35 1.74
N LEU A 232 33.91 -6.31 2.16
CA LEU A 232 33.42 -7.48 2.91
C LEU A 232 33.15 -7.17 4.39
N GLY A 233 33.66 -6.05 4.91
CA GLY A 233 33.42 -5.61 6.27
C GLY A 233 34.42 -4.55 6.73
N GLY A 234 34.60 -4.43 8.04
CA GLY A 234 35.54 -3.47 8.64
C GLY A 234 34.91 -2.12 8.95
N VAL A 235 35.76 -1.13 9.19
CA VAL A 235 35.36 0.21 9.64
C VAL A 235 35.99 1.28 8.78
N SER A 236 35.19 2.21 8.28
CA SER A 236 35.69 3.39 7.55
C SER A 236 36.55 3.06 6.32
N ASN A 237 36.21 2.00 5.60
CA ASN A 237 36.87 1.66 4.33
C ASN A 237 36.21 2.39 3.16
N GLU A 238 37.00 2.77 2.14
CA GLU A 238 36.54 3.51 0.96
C GLU A 238 36.98 2.83 -0.34
N VAL A 239 36.03 2.59 -1.25
CA VAL A 239 36.31 2.08 -2.60
C VAL A 239 35.75 3.03 -3.64
N SER A 240 36.63 3.78 -4.31
CA SER A 240 36.27 4.77 -5.35
C SER A 240 36.62 4.32 -6.77
N HIS A 241 37.50 3.34 -6.90
CA HIS A 241 37.89 2.73 -8.17
C HIS A 241 36.98 1.56 -8.57
N ASN A 242 36.85 1.28 -9.87
CA ASN A 242 35.98 0.23 -10.38
C ASN A 242 36.59 -1.15 -10.17
N TYR A 243 35.74 -2.17 -10.10
CA TYR A 243 36.13 -3.59 -9.97
C TYR A 243 37.05 -3.88 -8.78
N SER A 244 36.97 -3.09 -7.72
CA SER A 244 37.90 -3.13 -6.59
C SER A 244 37.27 -3.79 -5.37
N VAL A 245 38.11 -4.44 -4.55
CA VAL A 245 37.67 -5.15 -3.34
C VAL A 245 38.50 -4.73 -2.14
N VAL A 246 37.84 -4.34 -1.05
CA VAL A 246 38.45 -4.26 0.28
C VAL A 246 37.96 -5.43 1.11
N LEU A 247 38.89 -6.22 1.63
CA LEU A 247 38.58 -7.42 2.41
C LEU A 247 38.10 -7.10 3.82
N GLY A 248 38.54 -5.99 4.42
CA GLY A 248 38.13 -5.60 5.76
C GLY A 248 38.98 -4.49 6.34
N GLY A 249 39.36 -4.61 7.61
CA GLY A 249 40.27 -3.67 8.26
C GLY A 249 39.64 -2.33 8.68
N ASN A 250 40.48 -1.31 8.81
CA ASN A 250 40.10 0.02 9.27
C ASN A 250 40.79 1.09 8.43
N GLY A 251 40.02 1.95 7.76
CA GLY A 251 40.57 3.10 7.03
C GLY A 251 41.28 2.74 5.72
N ASN A 252 40.97 1.60 5.12
CA ASN A 252 41.56 1.20 3.85
C ASN A 252 40.90 1.94 2.68
N VAL A 253 41.70 2.30 1.67
CA VAL A 253 41.22 3.02 0.47
C VAL A 253 41.68 2.28 -0.78
N SER A 254 40.78 2.08 -1.74
CA SER A 254 41.16 1.39 -2.98
C SER A 254 42.22 2.17 -3.77
N THR A 255 43.22 1.47 -4.27
CA THR A 255 44.42 2.10 -4.83
C THR A 255 44.39 2.31 -6.35
N ALA A 256 43.63 1.49 -7.08
CA ALA A 256 43.44 1.57 -8.53
C ALA A 256 42.23 0.72 -8.96
N ASP A 257 41.81 0.82 -10.23
CA ASP A 257 40.85 -0.14 -10.80
C ASP A 257 41.41 -1.57 -10.68
N PHE A 258 40.53 -2.54 -10.41
CA PHE A 258 40.87 -3.96 -10.19
C PHE A 258 41.76 -4.25 -8.96
N SER A 259 41.84 -3.32 -8.00
CA SER A 259 42.63 -3.50 -6.77
C SER A 259 41.98 -4.47 -5.79
N ILE A 260 42.82 -5.18 -5.02
CA ILE A 260 42.41 -5.95 -3.85
C ILE A 260 43.22 -5.43 -2.67
N ASP A 261 42.54 -4.77 -1.74
CA ASP A 261 43.13 -4.15 -0.57
C ASP A 261 42.67 -4.89 0.71
N PRO A 262 43.52 -4.96 1.76
CA PRO A 262 43.23 -5.68 2.99
C PRO A 262 42.07 -5.09 3.79
#